data_AF-A0A5K3EJM4-F1
#
_entry.id   AF-A0A5K3EJM4-F1
#
_cell.length_a   1.000
_cell.length_b   1.000
_cell.length_c   1.000
_cell.angle_alpha   90.00
_cell.angle_beta   90.00
_cell.angle_gamma   90.00
#
_symmetry.space_group_name_H-M   'P 1'
#
loop_
_entity.id
_entity.type
_entity.pdbx_description
1 polymer ?
#
loop_
_entity_poly.entity_id
_entity_poly.type
_entity_poly.pdbx_seq_one_letter_code
_entity_poly.pdbx_strand_id
1 'polypeptide(L)'
;MFTADWSTFLDPLIYVEAACQNAFDTAAGMGVFSAYAAYFSRKTGAVRYGVLLPIFNNLVSLTCGLTIFATVFSTLIQTSPTLTIPQIVALMKESGPGSTGLTFTWIPVLMSKLGVMGRILCGLFFLCLSFAGVSSMIAYIELTARTIQDFGVKRIWATSASLVITFLVGVPSAVSIEILTNQDFVWGFALMISGLCYCGLVIHYNPLRYRQVIVNEFAISDWRLPTIWVFVMVVVVPIEAIGLIVWWAYQNITTTDWYVIKVESLATTFIEWAILAILLAGLNLAFFICKLSLLNSSTEIGYDPYRPEDIPPALEYERTREIPIYPNGYISDDIATFKSRP
;
A
#
# COMPACT_ATOMS: atom_id res chain seq x y z
N MET A 1 21.33 16.21 -4.24
CA MET A 1 20.56 15.06 -4.74
C MET A 1 21.39 14.18 -5.68
N PHE A 2 21.98 14.73 -6.76
CA PHE A 2 22.72 13.93 -7.76
C PHE A 2 24.25 13.84 -7.57
N THR A 3 24.74 14.07 -6.36
CA THR A 3 26.16 13.87 -6.03
C THR A 3 26.27 12.53 -5.32
N ALA A 4 26.75 11.52 -6.04
CA ALA A 4 26.90 10.17 -5.49
C ALA A 4 28.05 10.14 -4.47
N ASP A 5 27.77 9.57 -3.30
CA ASP A 5 28.79 9.20 -2.33
C ASP A 5 29.02 7.69 -2.44
N TRP A 6 30.14 7.27 -3.04
CA TRP A 6 30.39 5.85 -3.29
C TRP A 6 30.63 5.05 -2.01
N SER A 7 31.00 5.72 -0.91
CA SER A 7 31.22 5.04 0.37
C SER A 7 29.92 4.47 0.96
N THR A 8 28.78 5.06 0.60
CA THR A 8 27.47 4.67 1.13
C THR A 8 26.94 3.37 0.53
N PHE A 9 27.49 2.92 -0.60
CA PHE A 9 27.17 1.60 -1.18
C PHE A 9 27.67 0.44 -0.32
N LEU A 10 28.57 0.69 0.62
CA LEU A 10 29.03 -0.31 1.59
C LEU A 10 28.12 -0.38 2.82
N ASP A 11 27.18 0.55 2.97
CA ASP A 11 26.24 0.59 4.09
C ASP A 11 24.98 -0.22 3.75
N PRO A 12 24.76 -1.39 4.39
CA PRO A 12 23.56 -2.19 4.15
C PRO A 12 22.27 -1.46 4.53
N LEU A 13 22.34 -0.51 5.46
CA LEU A 13 21.16 0.23 5.93
C LEU A 13 20.49 1.01 4.80
N ILE A 14 21.26 1.59 3.88
CA ILE A 14 20.72 2.40 2.78
C ILE A 14 19.87 1.57 1.82
N TYR A 15 20.26 0.32 1.58
CA TYR A 15 19.46 -0.60 0.77
C TYR A 15 18.16 -0.96 1.48
N VAL A 16 18.21 -1.09 2.81
CA VAL A 16 17.02 -1.40 3.60
C VAL A 16 16.02 -0.24 3.56
N GLU A 17 16.49 0.97 3.84
CA GLU A 17 15.67 2.17 3.81
C GLU A 17 15.08 2.42 2.42
N ALA A 18 15.89 2.25 1.35
CA ALA A 18 15.42 2.41 -0.03
C ALA A 18 14.34 1.39 -0.42
N ALA A 19 14.50 0.12 -0.02
CA ALA A 19 13.52 -0.91 -0.32
C ALA A 19 12.20 -0.69 0.44
N CYS A 20 12.29 -0.37 1.74
CA CYS A 20 11.11 -0.05 2.56
C CYS A 20 10.37 1.17 2.01
N GLN A 21 11.08 2.25 1.66
CA GLN A 21 10.47 3.45 1.07
C GLN A 21 9.76 3.13 -0.24
N ASN A 22 10.39 2.37 -1.15
CA ASN A 22 9.78 2.02 -2.42
C ASN A 22 8.53 1.12 -2.24
N ALA A 23 8.57 0.18 -1.29
CA ALA A 23 7.42 -0.66 -0.98
C ALA A 23 6.24 0.17 -0.43
N PHE A 24 6.52 1.11 0.47
CA PHE A 24 5.51 2.01 1.04
C PHE A 24 4.92 2.96 -0.01
N ASP A 25 5.77 3.63 -0.79
CA ASP A 25 5.38 4.59 -1.82
C ASP A 25 4.52 3.95 -2.93
N THR A 26 4.79 2.68 -3.24
CA THR A 26 4.01 1.93 -4.24
C THR A 26 2.86 1.11 -3.64
N ALA A 27 2.60 1.18 -2.33
CA ALA A 27 1.61 0.36 -1.62
C ALA A 27 1.78 -1.16 -1.81
N ALA A 28 3.01 -1.62 -2.05
CA ALA A 28 3.33 -3.03 -2.27
C ALA A 28 3.15 -3.82 -0.97
N GLY A 29 2.31 -4.87 -1.01
CA GLY A 29 2.00 -5.69 0.18
C GLY A 29 0.87 -5.15 1.06
N MET A 30 0.29 -3.97 0.77
CA MET A 30 -0.83 -3.41 1.56
C MET A 30 -2.18 -4.07 1.25
N GLY A 31 -2.25 -4.91 0.21
CA GLY A 31 -3.49 -5.55 -0.26
C GLY A 31 -4.45 -4.63 -1.04
N VAL A 32 -4.17 -3.32 -1.10
CA VAL A 32 -4.95 -2.32 -1.84
C VAL A 32 -5.16 -2.73 -3.31
N PHE A 33 -4.09 -3.16 -3.99
CA PHE A 33 -4.22 -3.63 -5.37
C PHE A 33 -5.01 -4.93 -5.52
N SER A 34 -5.05 -5.79 -4.51
CA SER A 34 -5.91 -6.98 -4.53
C SER A 34 -7.38 -6.59 -4.47
N ALA A 35 -7.74 -5.59 -3.66
CA ALA A 35 -9.09 -5.05 -3.62
C ALA A 35 -9.49 -4.42 -4.97
N TYR A 36 -8.58 -3.69 -5.63
CA TYR A 36 -8.84 -3.17 -6.97
C TYR A 36 -8.87 -4.24 -8.07
N ALA A 37 -8.03 -5.27 -7.96
CA ALA A 37 -8.00 -6.39 -8.89
C ALA A 37 -9.34 -7.17 -8.90
N ALA A 38 -10.11 -7.14 -7.81
CA ALA A 38 -11.46 -7.70 -7.77
C ALA A 38 -12.42 -7.06 -8.81
N TYR A 39 -12.13 -5.84 -9.26
CA TYR A 39 -12.89 -5.14 -10.30
C TYR A 39 -12.29 -5.31 -11.70
N PHE A 40 -11.18 -6.03 -11.83
CA PHE A 40 -10.55 -6.24 -13.13
C PHE A 40 -11.36 -7.23 -13.97
N SER A 41 -11.38 -6.94 -15.27
CA SER A 41 -11.91 -7.85 -16.27
C SER A 41 -10.74 -8.54 -16.98
N ARG A 42 -11.02 -9.57 -17.78
CA ARG A 42 -9.99 -10.20 -18.63
C ARG A 42 -9.38 -9.26 -19.69
N LYS A 43 -10.02 -8.12 -19.94
CA LYS A 43 -9.50 -7.06 -20.83
C LYS A 43 -8.60 -6.07 -20.10
N THR A 44 -8.62 -6.08 -18.76
CA THR A 44 -7.80 -5.19 -17.95
C THR A 44 -6.38 -5.77 -17.87
N GLY A 45 -5.39 -5.02 -18.34
CA GLY A 45 -4.01 -5.49 -18.41
C GLY A 45 -3.27 -5.39 -17.08
N ALA A 46 -3.35 -6.42 -16.25
CA ALA A 46 -2.69 -6.46 -14.94
C ALA A 46 -1.16 -6.27 -15.02
N VAL A 47 -0.49 -6.85 -16.02
CA VAL A 47 0.96 -6.69 -16.24
C VAL A 47 1.29 -5.26 -16.63
N ARG A 48 0.53 -4.67 -17.57
CA ARG A 48 0.70 -3.25 -17.94
C ARG A 48 0.54 -2.32 -16.76
N TYR A 49 -0.53 -2.47 -15.97
CA TYR A 49 -0.74 -1.64 -14.79
C TYR A 49 0.33 -1.86 -13.73
N GLY A 50 0.71 -3.11 -13.47
CA GLY A 50 1.76 -3.45 -12.50
C GLY A 50 3.15 -2.92 -12.88
N VAL A 51 3.41 -2.67 -14.16
CA VAL A 51 4.67 -2.05 -14.63
C VAL A 51 4.55 -0.52 -14.66
N LEU A 52 3.48 0.02 -15.22
CA LEU A 52 3.35 1.46 -15.45
C LEU A 52 3.09 2.25 -14.16
N LEU A 53 2.27 1.72 -13.24
CA LEU A 53 1.93 2.44 -12.00
C LEU A 53 3.17 2.77 -11.15
N PRO A 54 4.07 1.82 -10.82
CA PRO A 54 5.28 2.13 -10.07
C PRO A 54 6.24 3.07 -10.83
N ILE A 55 6.34 2.93 -12.16
CA ILE A 55 7.19 3.83 -12.97
C ILE A 55 6.70 5.27 -12.87
N PHE A 56 5.41 5.51 -13.08
CA PHE A 56 4.85 6.86 -12.97
C PHE A 56 4.92 7.39 -11.55
N ASN A 57 4.67 6.53 -10.54
CA ASN A 57 4.85 6.88 -9.14
C ASN A 57 6.27 7.40 -8.88
N ASN A 58 7.29 6.62 -9.25
CA ASN A 58 8.68 6.96 -8.98
C ASN A 58 9.15 8.19 -9.77
N LEU A 59 8.63 8.43 -10.98
CA LEU A 59 8.88 9.66 -11.74
C LEU A 59 8.30 10.89 -11.04
N VAL A 60 7.09 10.78 -10.48
CA VAL A 60 6.48 11.84 -9.67
C VAL A 60 7.29 12.06 -8.40
N SER A 61 7.66 11.01 -7.67
CA SER A 61 8.49 11.09 -6.46
C SER A 61 9.84 11.75 -6.72
N LEU A 62 10.51 11.41 -7.83
CA LEU A 62 11.76 12.06 -8.25
C LEU A 62 11.56 13.54 -8.59
N THR A 63 10.47 13.88 -9.28
CA THR A 63 10.15 15.26 -9.64
C THR A 63 9.84 16.10 -8.41
N CYS A 64 9.03 15.58 -7.49
CA CYS A 64 8.75 16.23 -6.19
C CYS A 64 10.02 16.42 -5.37
N GLY A 65 10.86 15.39 -5.26
CA GLY A 65 12.17 15.47 -4.61
C GLY A 65 13.04 16.57 -5.22
N LEU A 66 13.17 16.60 -6.55
CA LEU A 66 13.92 17.64 -7.26
C LEU A 66 13.37 19.04 -6.96
N THR A 67 12.05 19.23 -7.02
CA THR A 67 11.40 20.51 -6.74
C THR A 67 11.66 20.97 -5.31
N ILE A 68 11.54 20.08 -4.33
CA ILE A 68 11.81 20.38 -2.91
C ILE A 68 13.28 20.77 -2.73
N PHE A 69 14.22 19.93 -3.18
CA PHE A 69 15.65 20.21 -3.05
C PHE A 69 16.03 21.52 -3.75
N ALA A 70 15.58 21.76 -4.98
CA ALA A 70 15.85 23.01 -5.69
C ALA A 70 15.30 24.23 -4.95
N THR A 71 14.09 24.15 -4.40
CA THR A 71 13.45 25.25 -3.66
C THR A 71 14.18 25.56 -2.36
N VAL A 72 14.55 24.53 -1.59
CA VAL A 72 15.29 24.66 -0.32
C VAL A 72 16.65 25.32 -0.57
N PHE A 73 17.43 24.79 -1.52
CA PHE A 73 18.75 25.33 -1.84
C PHE A 73 18.67 26.75 -2.38
N SER A 74 17.77 27.03 -3.33
CA SER A 74 17.60 28.37 -3.90
C SER A 74 17.26 29.41 -2.83
N THR A 75 16.40 29.06 -1.88
CA THR A 75 15.94 29.98 -0.85
C THR A 75 16.98 30.16 0.27
N LEU A 76 17.61 29.09 0.76
CA LEU A 76 18.56 29.17 1.86
C LEU A 76 19.88 29.84 1.45
N ILE A 77 20.35 29.61 0.23
CA ILE A 77 21.53 30.32 -0.29
C ILE A 77 21.27 31.84 -0.35
N GLN A 78 20.07 32.26 -0.76
CA GLN A 78 19.71 33.67 -0.87
C GLN A 78 19.46 34.33 0.50
N THR A 79 18.83 33.61 1.43
CA THR A 79 18.34 34.19 2.70
C THR A 79 19.27 33.94 3.89
N SER A 80 20.23 33.04 3.76
CA SER A 80 21.22 32.70 4.79
C SER A 80 22.57 32.41 4.14
N PRO A 81 23.26 33.44 3.60
CA PRO A 81 24.48 33.28 2.81
C PRO A 81 25.68 32.73 3.60
N THR A 82 25.57 32.63 4.92
CA THR A 82 26.58 32.00 5.79
C THR A 82 26.46 30.47 5.85
N LEU A 83 25.35 29.89 5.37
CA LEU A 83 25.17 28.43 5.33
C LEU A 83 25.95 27.82 4.16
N THR A 84 26.82 26.88 4.49
CA THR A 84 27.52 26.06 3.50
C THR A 84 26.59 24.96 2.95
N ILE A 85 26.88 24.45 1.76
CA ILE A 85 26.14 23.34 1.15
C ILE A 85 26.00 22.13 2.11
N PRO A 86 27.07 21.66 2.81
CA PRO A 86 26.94 20.57 3.77
C PRO A 86 25.99 20.87 4.93
N GLN A 87 25.93 22.11 5.40
CA GLN A 87 25.01 22.52 6.47
C GLN A 87 23.56 22.52 6.00
N ILE A 88 23.30 22.96 4.76
CA ILE A 88 21.96 22.87 4.16
C ILE A 88 21.54 21.40 4.03
N VAL A 89 22.45 20.52 3.59
CA VAL A 89 22.16 19.07 3.51
C VAL A 89 21.88 18.49 4.90
N ALA A 90 22.66 18.83 5.91
CA ALA A 90 22.44 18.36 7.28
C ALA A 90 21.07 18.81 7.82
N LEU A 91 20.69 20.06 7.53
CA LEU A 91 19.39 20.61 7.89
C LEU A 91 18.23 19.89 7.20
N MET A 92 18.40 19.54 5.92
CA MET A 92 17.41 18.78 5.16
C MET A 92 17.28 17.32 5.60
N LYS A 93 18.29 16.76 6.27
CA LYS A 93 18.24 15.43 6.89
C LYS A 93 17.49 15.44 8.23
N GLU A 94 17.20 16.62 8.79
CA GLU A 94 16.44 16.74 10.03
C GLU A 94 14.93 16.66 9.73
N SER A 95 14.38 15.46 9.82
CA SER A 95 12.99 15.17 9.46
C SER A 95 11.96 15.74 10.45
N GLY A 96 12.39 16.25 11.62
CA GLY A 96 11.51 16.66 12.72
C GLY A 96 10.72 15.49 13.34
N PRO A 97 9.86 15.74 14.34
CA PRO A 97 9.02 14.71 14.95
C PRO A 97 8.10 14.04 13.93
N GLY A 98 8.04 12.70 13.94
CA GLY A 98 7.19 11.90 13.05
C GLY A 98 7.47 12.10 11.55
N SER A 99 8.70 12.49 11.19
CA SER A 99 9.09 12.78 9.80
C SER A 99 8.29 13.89 9.09
N THR A 100 7.66 14.78 9.85
CA THR A 100 6.76 15.83 9.33
C THR A 100 7.43 17.19 9.10
N GLY A 101 8.63 17.40 9.61
CA GLY A 101 9.31 18.70 9.68
C GLY A 101 9.58 19.33 8.32
N LEU A 102 9.95 18.53 7.31
CA LEU A 102 10.17 19.07 5.96
C LEU A 102 8.89 19.71 5.39
N THR A 103 7.78 19.00 5.47
CA THR A 103 6.51 19.44 4.90
C THR A 103 5.85 20.55 5.71
N PHE A 104 5.80 20.42 7.03
CA PHE A 104 5.00 21.31 7.89
C PHE A 104 5.81 22.44 8.55
N THR A 105 7.14 22.36 8.56
CA THR A 105 8.01 23.42 9.09
C THR A 105 8.77 24.11 7.97
N TRP A 106 9.50 23.34 7.16
CA TRP A 106 10.40 23.93 6.16
C TRP A 106 9.68 24.53 4.97
N ILE A 107 8.73 23.83 4.35
CA ILE A 107 8.00 24.37 3.19
C ILE A 107 7.31 25.72 3.50
N PRO A 108 6.56 25.88 4.61
CA PRO A 108 6.00 27.18 4.98
C PRO A 108 7.06 28.27 5.18
N VAL A 109 8.16 27.95 5.87
CA VAL A 109 9.24 28.91 6.15
C VAL A 109 9.91 29.36 4.84
N LEU A 110 10.20 28.43 3.93
CA LEU A 110 10.81 28.71 2.64
C LEU A 110 9.90 29.56 1.77
N MET A 111 8.63 29.17 1.65
CA MET A 111 7.65 29.91 0.85
C MET A 111 7.39 31.31 1.42
N SER A 112 7.49 31.51 2.74
CA SER A 112 7.34 32.83 3.35
C SER A 112 8.37 33.86 2.85
N LYS A 113 9.55 33.40 2.41
CA LYS A 113 10.63 34.26 1.89
C LYS A 113 10.32 34.83 0.50
N LEU A 114 9.37 34.24 -0.23
CA LEU A 114 8.93 34.69 -1.56
C LEU A 114 7.80 35.73 -1.50
N GLY A 115 7.52 36.30 -0.33
CA GLY A 115 6.50 37.34 -0.16
C GLY A 115 5.09 36.85 -0.46
N VAL A 116 4.30 37.65 -1.19
CA VAL A 116 2.89 37.34 -1.49
C VAL A 116 2.73 36.11 -2.38
N MET A 117 3.56 35.97 -3.41
CA MET A 117 3.53 34.81 -4.31
C MET A 117 3.85 33.52 -3.57
N GLY A 118 4.78 33.56 -2.62
CA GLY A 118 5.09 32.44 -1.75
C GLY A 118 3.91 31.94 -0.93
N ARG A 119 3.09 32.84 -0.38
CA ARG A 119 1.87 32.45 0.35
C ARG A 119 0.86 31.72 -0.53
N ILE A 120 0.69 32.18 -1.78
CA ILE A 120 -0.18 31.52 -2.76
C ILE A 120 0.35 30.13 -3.10
N LEU A 121 1.66 30.00 -3.38
CA LEU A 121 2.30 28.71 -3.67
C LEU A 121 2.21 27.75 -2.49
N CYS A 122 2.37 28.24 -1.26
CA CYS A 122 2.20 27.44 -0.04
C CYS A 122 0.76 26.92 0.08
N GLY A 123 -0.24 27.77 -0.16
CA GLY A 123 -1.65 27.36 -0.18
C GLY A 123 -1.95 26.29 -1.24
N LEU A 124 -1.43 26.47 -2.45
CA LEU A 124 -1.55 25.48 -3.53
C LEU A 124 -0.83 24.16 -3.19
N PHE A 125 0.34 24.24 -2.57
CA PHE A 125 1.09 23.06 -2.14
C PHE A 125 0.28 22.22 -1.14
N PHE A 126 -0.27 22.83 -0.09
CA PHE A 126 -1.07 22.09 0.90
C PHE A 126 -2.41 21.60 0.32
N LEU A 127 -2.99 22.31 -0.64
CA LEU A 127 -4.16 21.84 -1.37
C LEU A 127 -3.83 20.58 -2.19
N CYS A 128 -2.72 20.59 -2.92
CA CYS A 128 -2.23 19.42 -3.66
C CYS A 128 -1.92 18.25 -2.71
N LEU A 129 -1.23 18.51 -1.59
CA LEU A 129 -0.93 17.51 -0.57
C LEU A 129 -2.23 16.90 0.02
N SER A 130 -3.25 17.72 0.24
CA SER A 130 -4.56 17.27 0.71
C SER A 130 -5.23 16.35 -0.30
N PHE A 131 -5.22 16.70 -1.60
CA PHE A 131 -5.76 15.82 -2.64
C PHE A 131 -5.01 14.50 -2.76
N ALA A 132 -3.68 14.51 -2.62
CA ALA A 132 -2.86 13.30 -2.61
C ALA A 132 -3.19 12.38 -1.41
N GLY A 133 -3.43 12.96 -0.23
CA GLY A 133 -3.89 12.21 0.95
C GLY A 133 -5.29 11.62 0.77
N VAL A 134 -6.23 12.42 0.25
CA VAL A 134 -7.62 11.98 0.02
C VAL A 134 -7.69 10.85 -1.02
N SER A 135 -6.97 10.96 -2.13
CA SER A 135 -6.96 9.89 -3.16
C SER A 135 -6.42 8.57 -2.60
N SER A 136 -5.38 8.62 -1.76
CA SER A 136 -4.84 7.44 -1.08
C SER A 136 -5.84 6.85 -0.08
N MET A 137 -6.54 7.71 0.69
CA MET A 137 -7.56 7.26 1.64
C MET A 137 -8.76 6.58 0.98
N ILE A 138 -9.16 7.00 -0.23
CA ILE A 138 -10.21 6.29 -0.99
C ILE A 138 -9.80 4.83 -1.22
N ALA A 139 -8.53 4.57 -1.53
CA ALA A 139 -8.03 3.22 -1.76
C ALA A 139 -8.06 2.34 -0.50
N TYR A 140 -7.67 2.89 0.66
CA TYR A 140 -7.75 2.19 1.94
C TYR A 140 -9.20 1.93 2.38
N ILE A 141 -10.10 2.89 2.18
CA ILE A 141 -11.53 2.69 2.47
C ILE A 141 -12.11 1.58 1.59
N GLU A 142 -11.74 1.55 0.30
CA GLU A 142 -12.20 0.50 -0.61
C GLU A 142 -11.66 -0.88 -0.21
N LEU A 143 -10.40 -0.98 0.23
CA LEU A 143 -9.83 -2.23 0.76
C LEU A 143 -10.65 -2.76 1.94
N THR A 144 -10.93 -1.92 2.93
CA THR A 144 -11.73 -2.31 4.10
C THR A 144 -13.17 -2.64 3.70
N ALA A 145 -13.77 -1.83 2.83
CA ALA A 145 -15.15 -2.04 2.38
C ALA A 145 -15.30 -3.31 1.57
N ARG A 146 -14.32 -3.67 0.74
CA ARG A 146 -14.30 -4.91 -0.03
C ARG A 146 -14.14 -6.11 0.89
N THR A 147 -13.24 -6.03 1.86
CA THR A 147 -13.05 -7.07 2.86
C THR A 147 -14.35 -7.34 3.63
N ILE A 148 -15.08 -6.29 4.05
CA ILE A 148 -16.38 -6.43 4.72
C ILE A 148 -17.46 -7.02 3.79
N GLN A 149 -17.45 -6.66 2.49
CA GLN A 149 -18.38 -7.21 1.50
C GLN A 149 -18.18 -8.72 1.28
N ASP A 150 -16.95 -9.22 1.40
CA ASP A 150 -16.66 -10.65 1.28
C ASP A 150 -17.29 -11.49 2.42
N PHE A 151 -17.73 -10.85 3.51
CA PHE A 151 -18.57 -11.45 4.57
C PHE A 151 -20.09 -11.35 4.28
N GLY A 152 -20.49 -10.96 3.07
CA GLY A 152 -21.90 -10.88 2.64
C GLY A 152 -22.62 -9.56 2.99
N VAL A 153 -21.89 -8.55 3.47
CA VAL A 153 -22.48 -7.25 3.81
C VAL A 153 -22.70 -6.42 2.54
N LYS A 154 -23.89 -5.79 2.40
CA LYS A 154 -24.18 -4.92 1.25
C LYS A 154 -23.22 -3.73 1.18
N ARG A 155 -22.81 -3.35 -0.03
CA ARG A 155 -21.80 -2.28 -0.29
C ARG A 155 -22.03 -0.99 0.48
N ILE A 156 -23.25 -0.46 0.50
CA ILE A 156 -23.55 0.81 1.18
C ILE A 156 -23.21 0.77 2.68
N TRP A 157 -23.50 -0.34 3.34
CA TRP A 157 -23.18 -0.54 4.76
C TRP A 157 -21.70 -0.81 4.96
N ALA A 158 -21.08 -1.59 4.08
CA ALA A 158 -19.65 -1.88 4.14
C ALA A 158 -18.80 -0.61 3.99
N THR A 159 -19.10 0.24 3.01
CA THR A 159 -18.39 1.51 2.79
C THR A 159 -18.61 2.49 3.95
N SER A 160 -19.85 2.62 4.44
CA SER A 160 -20.16 3.51 5.56
C SER A 160 -19.47 3.06 6.85
N ALA A 161 -19.50 1.76 7.14
CA ALA A 161 -18.79 1.18 8.28
C ALA A 161 -17.28 1.38 8.15
N SER A 162 -16.71 1.17 6.97
CA SER A 162 -15.28 1.39 6.72
C SER A 162 -14.87 2.83 7.00
N LEU A 163 -15.66 3.81 6.55
CA LEU A 163 -15.38 5.22 6.79
C LEU A 163 -15.44 5.57 8.28
N VAL A 164 -16.47 5.09 9.00
CA VAL A 164 -16.63 5.34 10.44
C VAL A 164 -15.52 4.68 11.24
N ILE A 165 -15.19 3.41 10.96
CA ILE A 165 -14.13 2.67 11.65
C ILE A 165 -12.78 3.34 11.40
N THR A 166 -12.42 3.62 10.15
CA THR A 166 -11.16 4.29 9.81
C THR A 166 -11.05 5.66 10.48
N PHE A 167 -12.14 6.43 10.52
CA PHE A 167 -12.14 7.72 11.23
C PHE A 167 -11.89 7.53 12.74
N LEU A 168 -12.66 6.67 13.41
CA LEU A 168 -12.56 6.46 14.86
C LEU A 168 -11.19 5.92 15.27
N VAL A 169 -10.64 4.96 14.51
CA VAL A 169 -9.31 4.40 14.75
C VAL A 169 -8.19 5.38 14.39
N GLY A 170 -8.42 6.29 13.44
CA GLY A 170 -7.46 7.32 13.04
C GLY A 170 -7.39 8.53 13.98
N VAL A 171 -8.45 8.83 14.74
CA VAL A 171 -8.50 9.99 15.67
C VAL A 171 -7.33 10.00 16.67
N PRO A 172 -6.96 8.89 17.35
CA PRO A 172 -5.80 8.86 18.24
C PRO A 172 -4.50 9.33 17.57
N SER A 173 -4.22 8.85 16.36
CA SER A 173 -3.02 9.27 15.59
C SER A 173 -3.10 10.72 15.12
N ALA A 174 -4.30 11.26 14.90
CA ALA A 174 -4.48 12.66 14.55
C ALA A 174 -4.25 13.62 15.75
N VAL A 175 -4.48 13.14 16.97
CA VAL A 175 -4.35 13.95 18.21
C VAL A 175 -2.98 13.79 18.86
N SER A 176 -2.31 12.65 18.72
CA SER A 176 -1.00 12.38 19.31
C SER A 176 0.02 11.96 18.27
N ILE A 177 1.09 12.75 18.14
CA ILE A 177 2.25 12.43 17.29
C ILE A 177 2.95 11.16 17.80
N GLU A 178 2.96 10.89 19.10
CA GLU A 178 3.54 9.66 19.64
C GLU A 178 2.77 8.43 19.16
N ILE A 179 1.43 8.48 19.17
CA ILE A 179 0.60 7.38 18.64
C ILE A 179 0.82 7.24 17.14
N LEU A 180 0.84 8.34 16.38
CA LEU A 180 1.13 8.31 14.95
C LEU A 180 2.48 7.63 14.66
N THR A 181 3.52 8.02 15.40
CA THR A 181 4.87 7.49 15.24
C THR A 181 4.93 6.01 15.57
N ASN A 182 4.30 5.60 16.68
CA ASN A 182 4.22 4.19 17.06
C ASN A 182 3.46 3.36 16.01
N GLN A 183 2.30 3.81 15.54
CA GLN A 183 1.52 3.05 14.56
C GLN A 183 2.22 2.97 13.20
N ASP A 184 2.87 4.05 12.75
CA ASP A 184 3.68 4.03 11.52
C ASP A 184 4.85 3.04 11.65
N PHE A 185 5.54 3.04 12.79
CA PHE A 185 6.63 2.11 13.08
C PHE A 185 6.15 0.65 13.12
N VAL A 186 5.08 0.33 13.86
CA VAL A 186 4.57 -1.04 14.05
C VAL A 186 4.04 -1.63 12.75
N TRP A 187 3.26 -0.85 11.99
CA TRP A 187 2.57 -1.35 10.80
C TRP A 187 3.41 -1.24 9.52
N GLY A 188 4.39 -0.34 9.48
CA GLY A 188 5.38 -0.27 8.40
C GLY A 188 6.09 -1.62 8.19
N PHE A 189 6.42 -2.35 9.26
CA PHE A 189 7.03 -3.68 9.16
C PHE A 189 6.03 -4.80 8.85
N ALA A 190 4.79 -4.67 9.33
CA ALA A 190 3.73 -5.63 9.01
C ALA A 190 3.48 -5.71 7.49
N LEU A 191 3.69 -4.60 6.77
CA LEU A 191 3.64 -4.53 5.31
C LEU A 191 4.54 -5.58 4.64
N MET A 192 5.77 -5.73 5.13
CA MET A 192 6.77 -6.62 4.54
C MET A 192 6.39 -8.08 4.76
N ILE A 193 5.86 -8.40 5.95
CA ILE A 193 5.33 -9.73 6.27
C ILE A 193 4.14 -10.04 5.35
N SER A 194 3.23 -9.08 5.16
CA SER A 194 2.12 -9.23 4.21
C SER A 194 2.62 -9.46 2.78
N GLY A 195 3.64 -8.71 2.33
CA GLY A 195 4.30 -8.94 1.03
C GLY A 195 4.87 -10.35 0.88
N LEU A 196 5.50 -10.90 1.92
CA LEU A 196 5.95 -12.29 1.96
C LEU A 196 4.80 -13.28 1.87
N CYS A 197 3.67 -13.02 2.53
CA CYS A 197 2.47 -13.84 2.42
C CYS A 197 1.94 -13.87 0.98
N TYR A 198 1.88 -12.73 0.29
CA TYR A 198 1.51 -12.67 -1.14
C TYR A 198 2.49 -13.46 -2.02
N CYS A 199 3.80 -13.38 -1.75
CA CYS A 199 4.79 -14.21 -2.45
C CYS A 199 4.56 -15.69 -2.17
N GLY A 200 4.27 -16.05 -0.92
CA GLY A 200 3.94 -17.40 -0.48
C GLY A 200 2.73 -17.98 -1.21
N LEU A 201 1.69 -17.19 -1.47
CA LEU A 201 0.52 -17.61 -2.25
C LEU A 201 0.91 -18.00 -3.69
N VAL A 202 1.74 -17.19 -4.35
CA VAL A 202 2.22 -17.47 -5.71
C VAL A 202 3.10 -18.72 -5.74
N ILE A 203 3.98 -18.88 -4.74
CA ILE A 203 4.84 -20.05 -4.60
C ILE A 203 4.02 -21.32 -4.37
N HIS A 204 3.02 -21.26 -3.49
CA HIS A 204 2.14 -22.38 -3.18
C HIS A 204 1.32 -22.84 -4.40
N TYR A 205 0.82 -21.91 -5.20
CA TYR A 205 0.04 -22.23 -6.42
C TYR A 205 0.88 -22.83 -7.56
N ASN A 206 2.22 -22.81 -7.47
CA ASN A 206 3.19 -23.01 -8.55
C ASN A 206 3.42 -21.72 -9.39
N PRO A 207 4.56 -21.04 -9.25
CA PRO A 207 4.85 -19.77 -9.92
C PRO A 207 4.83 -19.82 -11.45
N LEU A 208 5.25 -20.94 -12.04
CA LEU A 208 5.24 -21.11 -13.50
C LEU A 208 3.80 -21.23 -14.01
N ARG A 209 2.98 -22.01 -13.29
CA ARG A 209 1.55 -22.15 -13.58
C ARG A 209 0.81 -20.83 -13.36
N TYR A 210 1.10 -20.11 -12.27
CA TYR A 210 0.54 -18.78 -11.98
C TYR A 210 0.77 -17.83 -13.16
N ARG A 211 2.03 -17.70 -13.58
CA ARG A 211 2.43 -16.86 -14.70
C ARG A 211 1.69 -17.23 -16.00
N GLN A 212 1.56 -18.51 -16.30
CA GLN A 212 0.93 -18.97 -17.54
C GLN A 212 -0.59 -18.81 -17.49
N VAL A 213 -1.23 -19.46 -16.51
CA VAL A 213 -2.70 -19.60 -16.46
C VAL A 213 -3.36 -18.32 -15.95
N ILE A 214 -2.91 -17.78 -14.82
CA ILE A 214 -3.58 -16.67 -14.13
C ILE A 214 -3.28 -15.32 -14.79
N VAL A 215 -2.10 -15.17 -15.38
CA VAL A 215 -1.67 -13.90 -15.97
C VAL A 215 -1.74 -13.93 -17.50
N ASN A 216 -0.94 -14.78 -18.15
CA ASN A 216 -0.75 -14.70 -19.61
C ASN A 216 -1.93 -15.22 -20.43
N GLU A 217 -2.57 -16.31 -20.01
CA GLU A 217 -3.69 -16.96 -20.73
C GLU A 217 -5.04 -16.37 -20.32
N PHE A 218 -5.16 -15.92 -19.07
CA PHE A 218 -6.37 -15.27 -18.59
C PHE A 218 -6.64 -13.94 -19.30
N ALA A 219 -5.60 -13.14 -19.55
CA ALA A 219 -5.73 -11.82 -20.16
C ALA A 219 -5.93 -11.89 -21.68
N ILE A 220 -6.85 -11.07 -22.20
CA ILE A 220 -7.18 -11.03 -23.65
C ILE A 220 -6.24 -10.09 -24.42
N SER A 221 -5.79 -9.00 -23.79
CA SER A 221 -5.06 -7.92 -24.49
C SER A 221 -3.96 -7.27 -23.65
N ASP A 222 -3.26 -8.06 -22.82
CA ASP A 222 -2.19 -7.58 -21.93
C ASP A 222 -0.78 -7.90 -22.45
N TRP A 223 0.25 -7.34 -21.81
CA TRP A 223 1.63 -7.77 -21.99
C TRP A 223 1.86 -9.15 -21.37
N ARG A 224 2.69 -9.96 -22.02
CA ARG A 224 3.10 -11.25 -21.45
C ARG A 224 4.12 -11.04 -20.35
N LEU A 225 3.85 -11.62 -19.19
CA LEU A 225 4.76 -11.65 -18.06
C LEU A 225 5.98 -12.53 -18.42
N PRO A 226 7.22 -12.01 -18.37
CA PRO A 226 8.40 -12.78 -18.76
C PRO A 226 8.77 -13.82 -17.68
N THR A 227 9.50 -14.87 -18.07
CA THR A 227 9.91 -15.93 -17.12
C THR A 227 10.86 -15.42 -16.03
N ILE A 228 11.62 -14.36 -16.30
CA ILE A 228 12.50 -13.74 -15.29
C ILE A 228 11.72 -13.23 -14.08
N TRP A 229 10.45 -12.86 -14.25
CA TRP A 229 9.59 -12.48 -13.12
C TRP A 229 9.44 -13.61 -12.11
N VAL A 230 9.41 -14.87 -12.57
CA VAL A 230 9.32 -16.04 -11.66
C VAL A 230 10.58 -16.13 -10.79
N PHE A 231 11.76 -15.92 -11.38
CA PHE A 231 13.00 -15.87 -10.61
C PHE A 231 12.98 -14.74 -9.58
N VAL A 232 12.54 -13.54 -9.99
CA VAL A 232 12.42 -12.38 -9.10
C VAL A 232 11.47 -12.69 -7.93
N MET A 233 10.28 -13.23 -8.20
CA MET A 233 9.28 -13.50 -7.17
C MET A 233 9.63 -14.65 -6.23
N VAL A 234 10.35 -15.67 -6.70
CA VAL A 234 10.66 -16.86 -5.91
C VAL A 234 11.96 -16.70 -5.13
N VAL A 235 12.91 -15.94 -5.67
CA VAL A 235 14.27 -15.83 -5.12
C VAL A 235 14.54 -14.42 -4.62
N VAL A 236 14.46 -13.41 -5.49
CA VAL A 236 14.89 -12.04 -5.15
C VAL A 236 14.00 -11.43 -4.07
N VAL A 237 12.68 -11.37 -4.30
CA VAL A 237 11.74 -10.72 -3.39
C VAL A 237 11.73 -11.38 -2.00
N PRO A 238 11.69 -12.72 -1.86
CA PRO A 238 11.75 -13.34 -0.53
C PRO A 238 13.08 -13.10 0.19
N ILE A 239 14.21 -13.16 -0.53
CA ILE A 239 15.53 -12.88 0.07
C ILE A 239 15.61 -11.44 0.56
N GLU A 240 15.16 -10.48 -0.25
CA GLU A 240 15.10 -9.07 0.13
C GLU A 240 14.21 -8.89 1.35
N ALA A 241 12.96 -9.33 1.31
CA ALA A 241 12.03 -9.14 2.42
C ALA A 241 12.51 -9.81 3.72
N ILE A 242 13.06 -11.04 3.66
CA ILE A 242 13.65 -11.70 4.84
C ILE A 242 14.86 -10.93 5.33
N GLY A 243 15.76 -10.51 4.43
CA GLY A 243 16.95 -9.74 4.78
C GLY A 243 16.60 -8.42 5.47
N LEU A 244 15.59 -7.71 4.96
CA LEU A 244 15.10 -6.47 5.54
C LEU A 244 14.47 -6.69 6.93
N ILE A 245 13.67 -7.75 7.12
CA ILE A 245 13.09 -8.11 8.43
C ILE A 245 14.19 -8.45 9.44
N VAL A 246 15.15 -9.30 9.04
CA VAL A 246 16.27 -9.70 9.90
C VAL A 246 17.13 -8.49 10.26
N TRP A 247 17.42 -7.62 9.30
CA TRP A 247 18.21 -6.43 9.52
C TRP A 247 17.50 -5.46 10.45
N TRP A 248 16.21 -5.21 10.26
CA TRP A 248 15.44 -4.36 11.15
C TRP A 248 15.42 -4.90 12.58
N ALA A 249 15.20 -6.21 12.76
CA ALA A 249 15.25 -6.84 14.06
C ALA A 249 16.65 -6.69 14.70
N TYR A 250 17.71 -6.92 13.92
CA TYR A 250 19.09 -6.75 14.37
C TYR A 250 19.38 -5.30 14.79
N GLN A 251 19.00 -4.32 13.99
CA GLN A 251 19.20 -2.90 14.28
C GLN A 251 18.53 -2.52 15.58
N ASN A 252 17.26 -2.89 15.78
CA ASN A 252 16.57 -2.59 17.04
C ASN A 252 17.22 -3.31 18.23
N ILE A 253 17.63 -4.58 18.09
CA ILE A 253 18.25 -5.31 19.21
C ILE A 253 19.59 -4.70 19.62
N THR A 254 20.36 -4.20 18.66
CA THR A 254 21.73 -3.70 18.88
C THR A 254 21.81 -2.22 19.21
N THR A 255 20.90 -1.40 18.69
CA THR A 255 20.95 0.06 18.83
C THR A 255 19.94 0.62 19.82
N THR A 256 18.85 -0.11 20.11
CA THR A 256 17.81 0.35 21.04
C THR A 256 17.60 -0.64 22.19
N ASP A 257 17.06 -0.15 23.31
CA ASP A 257 16.59 -1.02 24.39
C ASP A 257 15.31 -1.74 23.94
N TRP A 258 15.45 -2.71 23.04
CA TRP A 258 14.34 -3.35 22.34
C TRP A 258 13.28 -3.97 23.25
N TYR A 259 13.68 -4.35 24.47
CA TYR A 259 12.83 -4.98 25.50
C TYR A 259 12.05 -3.96 26.36
N VAL A 260 12.42 -2.68 26.31
CA VAL A 260 11.73 -1.62 27.04
C VAL A 260 10.58 -1.11 26.18
N ILE A 261 9.39 -1.02 26.77
CA ILE A 261 8.20 -0.50 26.09
C ILE A 261 8.39 0.99 25.85
N LYS A 262 8.74 1.33 24.61
CA LYS A 262 8.86 2.69 24.07
C LYS A 262 7.98 2.83 22.84
N VAL A 263 7.74 4.07 22.40
CA VAL A 263 6.97 4.41 21.19
C VAL A 263 7.47 3.61 19.98
N GLU A 264 8.78 3.58 19.78
CA GLU A 264 9.47 2.84 18.71
C GLU A 264 10.34 1.75 19.35
N SER A 265 9.77 0.56 19.55
CA SER A 265 10.52 -0.57 20.11
C SER A 265 9.95 -1.91 19.66
N LEU A 266 10.80 -2.92 19.55
CA LEU A 266 10.37 -4.28 19.21
C LEU A 266 9.40 -4.86 20.23
N ALA A 267 9.59 -4.59 21.52
CA ALA A 267 8.68 -5.06 22.56
C ALA A 267 7.25 -4.56 22.30
N THR A 268 7.08 -3.26 22.03
CA THR A 268 5.77 -2.69 21.70
C THR A 268 5.19 -3.32 20.43
N THR A 269 5.99 -3.48 19.37
CA THR A 269 5.56 -4.15 18.13
C THR A 269 5.07 -5.57 18.37
N PHE A 270 5.81 -6.39 19.12
CA PHE A 270 5.40 -7.75 19.42
C PHE A 270 4.17 -7.82 20.31
N ILE A 271 4.02 -6.90 21.27
CA ILE A 271 2.82 -6.83 22.12
C ILE A 271 1.59 -6.49 21.27
N GLU A 272 1.65 -5.47 20.42
CA GLU A 272 0.54 -5.07 19.55
C GLU A 272 0.15 -6.19 18.58
N TRP A 273 1.13 -6.83 17.94
CA TRP A 273 0.88 -7.96 17.05
C TRP A 273 0.33 -9.18 17.79
N ALA A 274 0.80 -9.46 19.01
CA ALA A 274 0.27 -10.55 19.82
C ALA A 274 -1.19 -10.30 20.22
N ILE A 275 -1.53 -9.06 20.63
CA ILE A 275 -2.90 -8.66 20.93
C ILE A 275 -3.78 -8.86 19.70
N LEU A 276 -3.35 -8.38 18.54
CA LEU A 276 -4.08 -8.57 17.28
C LEU A 276 -4.27 -10.05 16.95
N ALA A 277 -3.19 -10.84 17.02
CA ALA A 277 -3.23 -12.26 16.70
C ALA A 277 -4.19 -13.02 17.63
N ILE A 278 -4.21 -12.69 18.93
CA ILE A 278 -5.14 -13.26 19.91
C ILE A 278 -6.57 -12.85 19.57
N LEU A 279 -6.83 -11.59 19.23
CA LEU A 279 -8.16 -11.12 18.84
C LEU A 279 -8.67 -11.84 17.58
N LEU A 280 -7.83 -11.94 16.55
CA LEU A 280 -8.17 -12.63 15.30
C LEU A 280 -8.36 -14.14 15.52
N ALA A 281 -7.50 -14.78 16.30
CA ALA A 281 -7.64 -16.19 16.64
C ALA A 281 -8.90 -16.45 17.47
N GLY A 282 -9.23 -15.57 18.42
CA GLY A 282 -10.44 -15.62 19.22
C GLY A 282 -11.70 -15.45 18.37
N LEU A 283 -11.71 -14.49 17.43
CA LEU A 283 -12.79 -14.33 16.46
C LEU A 283 -12.94 -15.57 15.58
N ASN A 284 -11.84 -16.09 15.03
CA ASN A 284 -11.86 -17.30 14.21
C ASN A 284 -12.37 -18.53 14.98
N LEU A 285 -11.94 -18.70 16.24
CA LEU A 285 -12.42 -19.76 17.11
C LEU A 285 -13.91 -19.61 17.42
N ALA A 286 -14.38 -18.40 17.72
CA ALA A 286 -15.79 -18.12 17.94
C ALA A 286 -16.62 -18.47 16.68
N PHE A 287 -16.14 -18.12 15.49
CA PHE A 287 -16.80 -18.49 14.24
C PHE A 287 -16.83 -20.00 14.02
N PHE A 288 -15.73 -20.69 14.28
CA PHE A 288 -15.65 -22.14 14.18
C PHE A 288 -16.63 -22.84 15.13
N ILE A 289 -16.70 -22.41 16.38
CA ILE A 289 -17.63 -22.96 17.39
C ILE A 289 -19.09 -22.65 17.02
N CYS A 290 -19.37 -21.42 16.60
CA CYS A 290 -20.72 -21.00 16.22
C CYS A 290 -21.18 -21.55 14.85
N LYS A 291 -20.30 -22.24 14.10
CA LYS A 291 -20.55 -22.75 12.74
C LYS A 291 -21.14 -21.71 11.79
N LEU A 292 -20.76 -20.43 11.95
CA LEU A 292 -21.16 -19.40 11.01
C LEU A 292 -20.36 -19.56 9.72
N SER A 293 -21.02 -19.99 8.64
CA SER A 293 -20.48 -19.91 7.28
C SER A 293 -20.67 -18.48 6.78
N LEU A 294 -19.70 -17.59 7.03
CA LEU A 294 -19.77 -16.19 6.58
C LEU A 294 -19.17 -15.97 5.19
N LEU A 295 -18.15 -16.75 4.81
CA LEU A 295 -17.57 -16.74 3.47
C LEU A 295 -18.28 -17.80 2.63
N ASN A 296 -19.36 -17.41 1.96
CA ASN A 296 -19.93 -18.23 0.91
C ASN A 296 -18.92 -18.29 -0.24
N SER A 297 -18.61 -19.49 -0.74
CA SER A 297 -17.84 -19.63 -1.97
C SER A 297 -18.63 -18.94 -3.09
N SER A 298 -18.18 -17.76 -3.50
CA SER A 298 -18.75 -17.01 -4.62
C SER A 298 -18.38 -17.72 -5.92
N THR A 299 -19.10 -18.81 -6.24
CA THR A 299 -18.98 -19.47 -7.54
C THR A 299 -19.61 -18.67 -8.68
N GLU A 300 -20.34 -17.59 -8.36
CA GLU A 300 -21.05 -16.76 -9.35
C GLU A 300 -20.18 -15.67 -10.00
N ILE A 301 -19.09 -15.26 -9.36
CA ILE A 301 -18.25 -14.13 -9.82
C ILE A 301 -16.78 -14.54 -9.82
N GLY A 302 -16.25 -14.87 -11.00
CA GLY A 302 -14.84 -15.23 -11.19
C GLY A 302 -14.67 -16.63 -11.80
N TYR A 303 -13.43 -17.07 -11.91
CA TYR A 303 -13.09 -18.41 -12.40
C TYR A 303 -12.17 -19.08 -11.38
N ASP A 304 -12.35 -20.39 -11.16
CA ASP A 304 -11.49 -21.14 -10.26
C ASP A 304 -10.07 -21.23 -10.87
N PRO A 305 -9.04 -20.70 -10.19
CA PRO A 305 -7.68 -20.74 -10.70
C PRO A 305 -7.15 -22.18 -10.88
N TYR A 306 -7.69 -23.18 -10.18
CA TYR A 306 -7.26 -24.57 -10.33
C TYR A 306 -7.94 -25.31 -11.48
N ARG A 307 -9.04 -24.77 -12.01
CA ARG A 307 -9.88 -25.34 -13.08
C ARG A 307 -9.90 -24.42 -14.31
N PRO A 308 -8.78 -24.32 -15.06
CA PRO A 308 -8.67 -23.42 -16.21
C PRO A 308 -9.68 -23.73 -17.33
N GLU A 309 -10.24 -24.94 -17.36
CA GLU A 309 -11.30 -25.34 -18.28
C GLU A 309 -12.60 -24.52 -18.11
N ASP A 310 -12.83 -23.94 -16.93
CA ASP A 310 -14.01 -23.11 -16.67
C ASP A 310 -13.85 -21.69 -17.30
N ILE A 311 -12.65 -21.34 -17.78
CA ILE A 311 -12.36 -20.03 -18.39
C ILE A 311 -12.75 -20.06 -19.87
N PRO A 312 -13.75 -19.26 -20.31
CA PRO A 312 -14.18 -19.27 -21.71
C PRO A 312 -13.07 -18.78 -22.64
N PRO A 313 -13.04 -19.19 -23.91
CA PRO A 313 -12.15 -18.60 -24.91
C PRO A 313 -12.35 -17.09 -25.05
N ALA A 314 -11.30 -16.36 -25.43
CA ALA A 314 -11.35 -14.90 -25.57
C ALA A 314 -12.50 -14.41 -26.49
N LEU A 315 -12.73 -15.09 -27.61
CA LEU A 315 -13.78 -14.79 -28.59
C LEU A 315 -15.21 -15.00 -28.05
N GLU A 316 -15.38 -15.83 -27.03
CA GLU A 316 -16.68 -16.07 -26.39
C GLU A 316 -16.91 -15.10 -25.23
N TYR A 317 -15.84 -14.77 -24.50
CA TYR A 317 -15.86 -13.74 -23.46
C TYR A 317 -16.25 -12.36 -24.01
N GLU A 318 -15.79 -12.00 -25.22
CA GLU A 318 -16.16 -10.75 -25.86
C GLU A 318 -17.65 -10.65 -26.22
N ARG A 319 -18.31 -11.78 -26.47
CA ARG A 319 -19.74 -11.84 -26.81
C ARG A 319 -20.67 -11.83 -25.61
N THR A 320 -20.18 -12.21 -24.43
CA THR A 320 -21.01 -12.45 -23.24
C THR A 320 -20.95 -11.33 -22.21
N ARG A 321 -19.91 -10.47 -22.23
CA ARG A 321 -19.65 -9.48 -21.18
C ARG A 321 -19.61 -8.02 -21.69
N GLU A 322 -20.57 -7.62 -22.53
CA GLU A 322 -21.05 -6.24 -22.51
C GLU A 322 -21.69 -6.01 -21.14
N ILE A 323 -20.86 -5.65 -20.15
CA ILE A 323 -21.32 -5.44 -18.77
C ILE A 323 -22.32 -4.27 -18.81
N PRO A 324 -23.58 -4.45 -18.40
CA PRO A 324 -24.42 -3.32 -18.07
C PRO A 324 -23.74 -2.63 -16.90
N ILE A 325 -23.31 -1.38 -17.09
CA ILE A 325 -23.04 -0.49 -15.96
C ILE A 325 -24.39 -0.34 -15.27
N TYR A 326 -24.69 -1.19 -14.29
CA TYR A 326 -25.92 -1.05 -13.53
C TYR A 326 -25.84 0.31 -12.82
N PRO A 327 -26.75 1.25 -13.13
CA PRO A 327 -26.91 2.41 -12.28
C PRO A 327 -27.32 1.90 -10.90
N ASN A 328 -26.86 2.59 -9.85
CA ASN A 328 -26.97 2.30 -8.40
C ASN A 328 -28.38 2.00 -7.81
N GLY A 329 -29.28 1.29 -8.50
CA GLY A 329 -30.68 1.14 -8.13
C GLY A 329 -31.29 -0.26 -8.26
N TYR A 330 -30.62 -1.26 -8.82
CA TYR A 330 -31.20 -2.61 -8.99
C TYR A 330 -30.30 -3.71 -8.44
N ILE A 331 -30.25 -3.81 -7.12
CA ILE A 331 -29.93 -5.05 -6.41
C ILE A 331 -30.97 -5.19 -5.29
N SER A 332 -32.22 -5.45 -5.65
CA SER A 332 -33.27 -5.79 -4.68
C SER A 332 -34.18 -6.96 -5.07
N ASP A 333 -34.14 -7.49 -6.28
CA ASP A 333 -35.28 -8.32 -6.76
C ASP A 333 -34.98 -9.77 -7.14
N ASP A 334 -33.75 -10.28 -6.98
CA ASP A 334 -33.44 -11.70 -7.27
C ASP A 334 -33.68 -12.68 -6.10
N ILE A 335 -34.45 -12.26 -5.09
CA ILE A 335 -34.98 -13.17 -4.05
C ILE A 335 -36.47 -13.53 -4.33
N ALA A 336 -37.14 -12.84 -5.27
CA ALA A 336 -38.57 -13.03 -5.53
C ALA A 336 -38.91 -13.98 -6.69
N THR A 337 -37.96 -14.35 -7.55
CA THR A 337 -38.23 -15.17 -8.75
C THR A 337 -38.03 -16.68 -8.56
N PHE A 338 -37.65 -17.16 -7.38
CA PHE A 338 -37.51 -18.60 -7.10
C PHE A 338 -38.79 -19.28 -6.56
N LYS A 339 -39.93 -18.58 -6.58
CA LYS A 339 -41.25 -19.12 -6.18
C LYS A 339 -42.25 -19.21 -7.33
N SER A 340 -41.81 -19.62 -8.51
CA SER A 340 -42.74 -20.20 -9.49
C SER A 340 -41.98 -20.72 -10.70
N ARG A 341 -41.78 -22.03 -10.76
CA ARG A 341 -41.97 -22.84 -11.98
C ARG A 341 -42.16 -24.31 -11.54
N PRO A 342 -43.12 -25.00 -12.18
CA PRO A 342 -43.70 -26.26 -11.70
C PRO A 342 -42.73 -27.44 -11.68
#